data_AF-A0A9X9WCK7-F1
#
_entry.id   AF-A0A9X9WCK7-F1
#
_cell.length_a   1.000
_cell.length_b   1.000
_cell.length_c   1.000
_cell.angle_alpha   90.00
_cell.angle_beta   90.00
_cell.angle_gamma   90.00
#
_symmetry.space_group_name_H-M   'P 1'
#
loop_
_entity.id
_entity.type
_entity.pdbx_description
1 polymer ?
#
loop_
_entity_poly.entity_id
_entity_poly.type
_entity_poly.pdbx_seq_one_letter_code
_entity_poly.pdbx_strand_id
1 'polypeptide(L)'
;MRAACLILVALAFALPARAQAPDAAQAARDAAIARVLASGDGRGPATAYVVPRVIEAHSVILHLRTPFLRQRSVEENATVLDIWTVRGTDGAEHEIHFRVPAPDTLPPEQREAERNIRRILTSGDGLTPETAFVVGGAIPAEYAILRLMGLQRGVQGLIDRAGCYYDVQRARDPSTGETREVWFRLGGSGGLAYTGRCAPAGN
;
A
#
# COMPACT_ATOMS: atom_id res chain seq x y z
N MET A 1 -29.47 -0.61 69.49
CA MET A 1 -30.67 -1.10 68.75
C MET A 1 -30.33 -1.10 67.27
N ARG A 2 -30.12 -2.30 66.70
CA ARG A 2 -30.91 -2.89 65.58
C ARG A 2 -30.73 -2.13 64.26
N ALA A 3 -29.90 -2.63 63.35
CA ALA A 3 -30.20 -3.62 62.27
C ALA A 3 -30.28 -2.86 60.93
N ALA A 4 -29.31 -2.98 60.02
CA ALA A 4 -29.11 -4.04 59.01
C ALA A 4 -29.68 -3.66 57.62
N CYS A 5 -28.92 -4.05 56.57
CA CYS A 5 -29.27 -4.12 55.14
C CYS A 5 -29.38 -2.78 54.38
N LEU A 6 -28.72 -2.56 53.23
CA LEU A 6 -28.49 -3.48 52.12
C LEU A 6 -27.18 -3.19 51.36
N ILE A 7 -26.52 -4.28 51.00
CA ILE A 7 -25.45 -4.40 50.02
C ILE A 7 -26.05 -4.28 48.61
N LEU A 8 -25.40 -3.53 47.71
CA LEU A 8 -25.38 -3.88 46.29
C LEU A 8 -24.02 -3.52 45.72
N VAL A 9 -23.21 -4.57 45.61
CA VAL A 9 -21.98 -4.64 44.83
C VAL A 9 -22.36 -4.55 43.35
N ALA A 10 -21.83 -3.56 42.64
CA ALA A 10 -21.70 -3.62 41.20
C ALA A 10 -20.22 -3.45 40.85
N LEU A 11 -19.51 -4.58 40.93
CA LEU A 11 -18.21 -4.80 40.33
C LEU A 11 -18.42 -4.81 38.81
N ALA A 12 -18.21 -3.68 38.14
CA ALA A 12 -18.06 -3.65 36.69
C ALA A 12 -16.56 -3.52 36.40
N PHE A 13 -15.98 -4.61 35.91
CA PHE A 13 -14.64 -4.68 35.36
C PHE A 13 -14.44 -3.58 34.31
N ALA A 14 -13.85 -2.45 34.70
CA ALA A 14 -13.12 -1.60 33.78
C ALA A 14 -11.78 -2.28 33.51
N LEU A 15 -11.80 -3.27 32.61
CA LEU A 15 -10.60 -3.68 31.89
C LEU A 15 -9.98 -2.39 31.31
N PRO A 16 -8.70 -2.08 31.56
CA PRO A 16 -8.09 -0.98 30.84
C PRO A 16 -8.11 -1.38 29.36
N ALA A 17 -8.67 -0.52 28.52
CA ALA A 17 -8.44 -0.57 27.09
C ALA A 17 -6.93 -0.62 26.90
N ARG A 18 -6.42 -1.81 26.58
CA ARG A 18 -4.99 -2.07 26.44
C ARG A 18 -4.55 -1.19 25.28
N ALA A 19 -3.89 -0.07 25.59
CA ALA A 19 -3.10 0.66 24.63
C ALA A 19 -2.08 -0.34 24.08
N GLN A 20 -2.39 -0.95 22.94
CA GLN A 20 -1.43 -1.73 22.19
C GLN A 20 -0.44 -0.70 21.67
N ALA A 21 0.64 -0.51 22.44
CA ALA A 21 1.52 0.64 22.29
C ALA A 21 2.07 0.71 20.86
N PRO A 22 2.04 1.87 20.19
CA PRO A 22 2.58 2.07 18.84
C PRO A 22 4.00 1.49 18.68
N ASP A 23 4.77 1.46 19.76
CA ASP A 23 6.13 0.92 19.82
C ASP A 23 6.22 -0.57 19.47
N ALA A 24 5.26 -1.40 19.87
CA ALA A 24 5.30 -2.84 19.60
C ALA A 24 5.00 -3.16 18.12
N ALA A 25 4.06 -2.42 17.52
CA ALA A 25 3.73 -2.56 16.10
C ALA A 25 4.87 -2.06 15.21
N GLN A 26 5.50 -0.94 15.59
CA GLN A 26 6.66 -0.41 14.91
C GLN A 26 7.86 -1.37 15.00
N ALA A 27 8.17 -1.89 16.20
CA ALA A 27 9.24 -2.87 16.40
C ALA A 27 9.01 -4.16 15.59
N ALA A 28 7.76 -4.64 15.51
CA ALA A 28 7.42 -5.82 14.71
C ALA A 28 7.65 -5.58 13.20
N ARG A 29 7.30 -4.38 12.71
CA ARG A 29 7.55 -3.96 11.32
C ARG A 29 9.04 -3.85 11.03
N ASP A 30 9.81 -3.23 11.91
CA ASP A 30 11.25 -3.07 11.74
C ASP A 30 11.97 -4.43 11.77
N ALA A 31 11.55 -5.34 12.66
CA ALA A 31 12.05 -6.72 12.67
C ALA A 31 11.69 -7.49 11.39
N ALA A 32 10.50 -7.27 10.82
CA ALA A 32 10.13 -7.86 9.55
C ALA A 32 11.00 -7.34 8.39
N ILE A 33 11.21 -6.03 8.32
CA ILE A 33 12.10 -5.40 7.32
C ILE A 33 13.53 -5.93 7.47
N ALA A 34 14.06 -6.03 8.69
CA ALA A 34 15.40 -6.56 8.93
C ALA A 34 15.56 -8.00 8.42
N ARG A 35 14.54 -8.86 8.60
CA ARG A 35 14.54 -10.23 8.04
C ARG A 35 14.56 -10.22 6.51
N VAL A 36 13.82 -9.32 5.88
CA VAL A 36 13.82 -9.19 4.42
C VAL A 36 15.19 -8.71 3.93
N LEU A 37 15.77 -7.68 4.56
CA LEU A 37 17.10 -7.17 4.20
C LEU A 37 18.20 -8.22 4.40
N ALA A 38 18.04 -9.17 5.31
CA ALA A 38 18.96 -10.29 5.51
C ALA A 38 18.84 -11.38 4.43
N SER A 39 17.79 -11.39 3.62
CA SER A 39 17.55 -12.43 2.59
C SER A 39 18.32 -12.22 1.28
N GLY A 40 18.84 -11.02 1.03
CA GLY A 40 19.50 -10.66 -0.23
C GLY A 40 19.96 -9.21 -0.26
N ASP A 41 20.21 -8.67 -1.45
CA ASP A 41 20.55 -7.25 -1.66
C ASP A 41 19.63 -6.52 -2.66
N GLY A 42 18.70 -7.26 -3.28
CA GLY A 42 17.69 -6.72 -4.21
C GLY A 42 18.24 -6.24 -5.54
N ARG A 43 19.55 -6.34 -5.82
CA ARG A 43 20.19 -5.77 -7.02
C ARG A 43 19.98 -6.58 -8.30
N GLY A 44 19.41 -7.78 -8.19
CA GLY A 44 19.07 -8.60 -9.34
C GLY A 44 18.26 -9.83 -8.97
N PRO A 45 17.84 -10.64 -9.96
CA PRO A 45 16.98 -11.81 -9.72
C PRO A 45 17.60 -12.86 -8.79
N ALA A 46 18.92 -13.03 -8.81
CA ALA A 46 19.63 -14.01 -7.98
C ALA A 46 19.79 -13.56 -6.52
N THR A 47 19.77 -12.25 -6.28
CA THR A 47 19.93 -11.63 -4.95
C THR A 47 18.66 -10.91 -4.49
N ALA A 48 17.55 -11.20 -5.15
CA ALA A 48 16.25 -10.61 -4.88
C ALA A 48 15.85 -10.82 -3.42
N TYR A 49 15.27 -9.78 -2.81
CA TYR A 49 14.72 -9.88 -1.46
C TYR A 49 13.55 -10.85 -1.45
N VAL A 50 13.46 -11.71 -0.43
CA VAL A 50 12.34 -12.63 -0.26
C VAL A 50 11.31 -12.02 0.68
N VAL A 51 10.10 -11.84 0.19
CA VAL A 51 8.98 -11.28 0.98
C VAL A 51 7.76 -12.20 0.93
N PRO A 52 6.95 -12.26 2.00
CA PRO A 52 5.78 -13.12 2.03
C PRO A 52 4.63 -12.59 1.16
N ARG A 53 4.55 -11.26 0.98
CA ARG A 53 3.58 -10.61 0.10
C ARG A 53 4.15 -9.30 -0.46
N VAL A 54 3.45 -8.73 -1.44
CA VAL A 54 3.86 -7.48 -2.11
C VAL A 54 3.80 -6.24 -1.21
N ILE A 55 2.97 -6.26 -0.17
CA ILE A 55 2.89 -5.16 0.83
C ILE A 55 4.18 -5.05 1.67
N GLU A 56 4.85 -6.16 1.94
CA GLU A 56 6.15 -6.17 2.60
C GLU A 56 7.27 -5.66 1.68
N ALA A 57 7.23 -5.97 0.38
CA ALA A 57 8.16 -5.36 -0.59
C ALA A 57 8.03 -3.83 -0.60
N HIS A 58 6.79 -3.32 -0.65
CA HIS A 58 6.54 -1.88 -0.58
C HIS A 58 7.07 -1.26 0.72
N SER A 59 6.90 -1.96 1.84
CA SER A 59 7.40 -1.50 3.14
C SER A 59 8.93 -1.37 3.18
N VAL A 60 9.64 -2.25 2.45
CA VAL A 60 11.10 -2.13 2.27
C VAL A 60 11.45 -0.92 1.41
N ILE A 61 10.74 -0.67 0.31
CA ILE A 61 10.96 0.53 -0.53
C ILE A 61 10.82 1.82 0.29
N LEU A 62 9.78 1.90 1.13
CA LEU A 62 9.62 3.04 2.04
C LEU A 62 10.78 3.15 3.04
N HIS A 63 11.23 2.03 3.59
CA HIS A 63 12.32 2.01 4.56
C HIS A 63 13.64 2.50 3.92
N LEU A 64 13.88 2.15 2.66
CA LEU A 64 15.02 2.63 1.88
C LEU A 64 14.91 4.11 1.49
N ARG A 65 13.75 4.74 1.73
CA ARG A 65 13.47 6.16 1.43
C ARG A 65 13.69 6.54 -0.04
N THR A 66 13.46 5.60 -0.94
CA THR A 66 13.55 5.80 -2.39
C THR A 66 12.14 5.98 -2.97
N PRO A 67 11.86 7.06 -3.73
CA PRO A 67 10.57 7.22 -4.41
C PRO A 67 10.27 6.04 -5.36
N PHE A 68 9.10 5.43 -5.19
CA PHE A 68 8.57 4.42 -6.11
C PHE A 68 8.10 5.06 -7.42
N LEU A 69 8.40 4.43 -8.55
CA LEU A 69 7.99 4.88 -9.89
C LEU A 69 7.07 3.89 -10.61
N ARG A 70 7.34 2.59 -10.50
CA ARG A 70 6.46 1.55 -11.05
C ARG A 70 6.88 0.17 -10.59
N GLN A 71 5.94 -0.76 -10.68
CA GLN A 71 6.18 -2.17 -10.44
C GLN A 71 5.91 -2.95 -11.74
N ARG A 72 6.73 -3.98 -12.00
CA ARG A 72 6.45 -5.02 -13.00
C ARG A 72 6.64 -6.39 -12.36
N SER A 73 5.93 -7.39 -12.87
CA SER A 73 5.99 -8.77 -12.36
C SER A 73 6.43 -9.71 -13.48
N VAL A 74 7.29 -10.67 -13.16
CA VAL A 74 7.61 -11.81 -14.01
C VAL A 74 7.28 -13.08 -13.23
N GLU A 75 6.43 -13.95 -13.78
CA GLU A 75 6.07 -15.21 -13.13
C GLU A 75 7.15 -16.28 -13.34
N GLU A 76 7.60 -16.90 -12.26
CA GLU A 76 8.63 -17.95 -12.24
C GLU A 76 8.24 -19.06 -11.25
N ASN A 77 7.80 -20.22 -11.74
CA ASN A 77 7.66 -21.49 -10.97
C ASN A 77 7.10 -21.31 -9.54
N ALA A 78 5.85 -20.85 -9.43
CA ALA A 78 5.13 -20.57 -8.16
C ALA A 78 5.63 -19.37 -7.34
N THR A 79 6.60 -18.62 -7.84
CA THR A 79 6.96 -17.29 -7.36
C THR A 79 6.73 -16.24 -8.44
N VAL A 80 6.57 -14.99 -8.01
CA VAL A 80 6.59 -13.83 -8.87
C VAL A 80 7.85 -13.05 -8.52
N LEU A 81 8.67 -12.81 -9.52
CA LEU A 81 9.74 -11.83 -9.44
C LEU A 81 9.12 -10.46 -9.68
N ASP A 82 8.89 -9.73 -8.59
CA ASP A 82 8.49 -8.34 -8.65
C ASP A 82 9.72 -7.46 -8.80
N ILE A 83 9.67 -6.56 -9.78
CA ILE A 83 10.75 -5.65 -10.10
C ILE A 83 10.20 -4.25 -9.97
N TRP A 84 10.76 -3.51 -9.02
CA TRP A 84 10.31 -2.21 -8.60
C TRP A 84 11.30 -1.18 -9.12
N THR A 85 10.86 -0.31 -10.03
CA THR A 85 11.65 0.84 -10.43
C THR A 85 11.49 1.92 -9.37
N VAL A 86 12.61 2.36 -8.82
CA VAL A 86 12.67 3.43 -7.82
C VAL A 86 13.63 4.52 -8.27
N ARG A 87 13.48 5.73 -7.73
CA ARG A 87 14.45 6.81 -7.90
C ARG A 87 15.42 6.82 -6.72
N GLY A 88 16.72 6.72 -6.99
CA GLY A 88 17.77 6.85 -6.01
C GLY A 88 17.94 8.29 -5.52
N THR A 89 18.71 8.47 -4.45
CA THR A 89 19.07 9.80 -3.94
C THR A 89 20.00 10.57 -4.89
N ASP A 90 20.67 9.86 -5.79
CA ASP A 90 21.44 10.39 -6.92
C ASP A 90 20.56 10.89 -8.07
N GLY A 91 19.23 10.69 -7.97
CA GLY A 91 18.27 11.02 -9.03
C GLY A 91 18.19 9.98 -10.14
N ALA A 92 19.02 8.94 -10.13
CA ALA A 92 19.00 7.87 -11.12
C ALA A 92 17.88 6.86 -10.81
N GLU A 93 17.40 6.16 -11.84
CA GLU A 93 16.42 5.09 -11.67
C GLU A 93 17.13 3.75 -11.46
N HIS A 94 16.69 3.01 -10.45
CA HIS A 94 17.24 1.72 -10.07
C HIS A 94 16.12 0.67 -10.00
N GLU A 95 16.45 -0.57 -10.32
CA GLU A 95 15.53 -1.69 -10.11
C GLU A 95 15.85 -2.39 -8.78
N ILE A 96 14.80 -2.68 -8.02
CA ILE A 96 14.87 -3.52 -6.82
C ILE A 96 14.02 -4.76 -7.06
N HIS A 97 14.63 -5.93 -6.86
CA HIS A 97 14.03 -7.22 -7.14
C HIS A 97 13.52 -7.88 -5.85
N PHE A 98 12.29 -8.36 -5.90
CA PHE A 98 11.63 -9.10 -4.83
C PHE A 98 11.10 -10.43 -5.35
N ARG A 99 11.36 -11.51 -4.63
CA ARG A 99 10.65 -12.79 -4.82
C ARG A 99 9.48 -12.83 -3.86
N VAL A 100 8.30 -12.98 -4.44
CA VAL A 100 7.03 -13.07 -3.72
C VAL A 100 6.33 -14.36 -4.11
N PRO A 101 5.64 -15.06 -3.21
CA PRO A 101 4.78 -16.18 -3.59
C PRO A 101 3.76 -15.77 -4.67
N ALA A 102 3.48 -16.67 -5.61
CA ALA A 102 2.42 -16.43 -6.58
C ALA A 102 1.07 -16.28 -5.85
N PRO A 103 0.17 -15.37 -6.29
CA PRO A 103 -1.09 -15.15 -5.58
C PRO A 103 -1.88 -16.43 -5.33
N ASP A 104 -1.86 -17.37 -6.28
CA ASP A 104 -2.59 -18.63 -6.17
C ASP A 104 -2.07 -19.58 -5.09
N THR A 105 -0.84 -19.38 -4.62
CA THR A 105 -0.29 -20.14 -3.47
C THR A 105 -0.69 -19.55 -2.12
N LEU A 106 -1.31 -18.36 -2.10
CA LEU A 106 -1.79 -17.73 -0.86
C LEU A 106 -3.17 -18.28 -0.43
N PRO A 107 -3.52 -18.14 0.88
CA PRO A 107 -4.87 -18.37 1.37
C PRO A 107 -5.92 -17.56 0.58
N PRO A 108 -7.16 -18.08 0.39
CA PRO A 108 -8.17 -17.45 -0.47
C PRO A 108 -8.44 -15.97 -0.18
N GLU A 109 -8.52 -15.59 1.10
CA GLU A 109 -8.77 -14.21 1.52
C GLU A 109 -7.60 -13.27 1.23
N GLN A 110 -6.37 -13.80 1.23
CA GLN A 110 -5.16 -13.01 0.95
C GLN A 110 -4.91 -12.92 -0.55
N ARG A 111 -5.25 -13.96 -1.29
CA ARG A 111 -5.07 -14.08 -2.73
C ARG A 111 -5.74 -12.95 -3.50
N GLU A 112 -6.99 -12.62 -3.18
CA GLU A 112 -7.70 -11.55 -3.88
C GLU A 112 -7.12 -10.17 -3.56
N ALA A 113 -6.80 -9.93 -2.28
CA ALA A 113 -6.13 -8.70 -1.86
C ALA A 113 -4.77 -8.53 -2.57
N GLU A 114 -4.00 -9.63 -2.69
CA GLU A 114 -2.71 -9.68 -3.38
C GLU A 114 -2.83 -9.36 -4.87
N ARG A 115 -3.80 -9.95 -5.56
CA ARG A 115 -4.05 -9.65 -6.98
C ARG A 115 -4.44 -8.20 -7.18
N ASN A 116 -5.35 -7.69 -6.35
CA ASN A 116 -5.83 -6.32 -6.50
C ASN A 116 -4.71 -5.31 -6.28
N ILE A 117 -3.90 -5.47 -5.24
CA ILE A 117 -2.81 -4.53 -4.98
C ILE A 117 -1.74 -4.57 -6.08
N ARG A 118 -1.39 -5.76 -6.59
CA ARG A 118 -0.45 -5.92 -7.71
C ARG A 118 -0.95 -5.21 -8.96
N ARG A 119 -2.23 -5.41 -9.31
CA ARG A 119 -2.89 -4.74 -10.44
C ARG A 119 -2.82 -3.22 -10.33
N ILE A 120 -2.95 -2.68 -9.12
CA ILE A 120 -2.84 -1.23 -8.89
C ILE A 120 -1.37 -0.78 -9.05
N LEU A 121 -0.42 -1.44 -8.38
CA LEU A 121 1.00 -1.05 -8.39
C LEU A 121 1.66 -1.20 -9.77
N THR A 122 1.17 -2.11 -10.62
CA THR A 122 1.61 -2.23 -12.03
C THR A 122 1.09 -1.12 -12.93
N SER A 123 0.07 -0.36 -12.50
CA SER A 123 -0.60 0.61 -13.37
C SER A 123 0.08 1.98 -13.47
N GLY A 124 0.94 2.34 -12.50
CA GLY A 124 1.63 3.63 -12.47
C GLY A 124 2.23 3.96 -11.10
N ASP A 125 2.59 5.23 -10.87
CA ASP A 125 3.09 5.79 -9.59
C ASP A 125 2.11 6.73 -8.89
N GLY A 126 1.04 7.14 -9.56
CA GLY A 126 0.08 8.11 -9.02
C GLY A 126 0.59 9.54 -8.98
N LEU A 127 1.72 9.89 -9.59
CA LEU A 127 2.28 11.26 -9.52
C LEU A 127 1.62 12.23 -10.49
N THR A 128 1.10 11.71 -11.61
CA THR A 128 0.44 12.50 -12.66
C THR A 128 -0.86 11.82 -13.10
N PRO A 129 -1.77 12.53 -13.78
CA PRO A 129 -2.94 11.92 -14.43
C PRO A 129 -2.58 10.79 -15.40
N GLU A 130 -1.43 10.91 -16.08
CA GLU A 130 -0.93 9.97 -17.08
C GLU A 130 -0.37 8.69 -16.43
N THR A 131 0.20 8.81 -15.22
CA THR A 131 0.74 7.71 -14.42
C THR A 131 -0.14 7.35 -13.23
N ALA A 132 -1.42 7.76 -13.25
CA ALA A 132 -2.36 7.56 -12.16
C ALA A 132 -2.57 6.07 -11.82
N PHE A 133 -2.69 5.76 -10.53
CA PHE A 133 -3.05 4.42 -10.07
C PHE A 133 -4.46 4.04 -10.51
N VAL A 134 -4.64 2.87 -11.13
CA VAL A 134 -5.93 2.44 -11.65
C VAL A 134 -6.68 1.60 -10.61
N VAL A 135 -7.68 2.21 -9.98
CA VAL A 135 -8.49 1.58 -8.93
C VAL A 135 -9.87 1.20 -9.46
N GLY A 136 -10.43 0.08 -8.99
CA GLY A 136 -11.75 -0.43 -9.43
C GLY A 136 -12.94 0.33 -8.83
N GLY A 137 -12.82 1.65 -8.62
CA GLY A 137 -13.87 2.48 -8.02
C GLY A 137 -14.09 2.30 -6.51
N ALA A 138 -13.17 1.62 -5.81
CA ALA A 138 -13.28 1.38 -4.38
C ALA A 138 -12.34 2.31 -3.57
N ILE A 139 -12.92 3.29 -2.87
CA ILE A 139 -12.23 4.20 -1.93
C ILE A 139 -11.29 3.46 -0.94
N PRO A 140 -11.63 2.27 -0.40
CA PRO A 140 -10.70 1.53 0.46
C PRO A 140 -9.35 1.18 -0.19
N ALA A 141 -9.32 1.01 -1.51
CA ALA A 141 -8.10 0.71 -2.25
C ALA A 141 -7.17 1.93 -2.29
N GLU A 142 -7.70 3.12 -2.57
CA GLU A 142 -6.93 4.37 -2.60
C GLU A 142 -6.26 4.65 -1.24
N TYR A 143 -7.01 4.48 -0.15
CA TYR A 143 -6.46 4.65 1.19
C TYR A 143 -5.44 3.58 1.56
N ALA A 144 -5.59 2.36 1.03
CA ALA A 144 -4.57 1.34 1.17
C ALA A 144 -3.28 1.75 0.44
N ILE A 145 -3.38 2.29 -0.77
CA ILE A 145 -2.23 2.82 -1.52
C ILE A 145 -1.58 4.00 -0.80
N LEU A 146 -2.34 4.98 -0.30
CA LEU A 146 -1.75 6.10 0.46
C LEU A 146 -0.98 5.62 1.69
N ARG A 147 -1.56 4.69 2.46
CA ARG A 147 -0.88 4.09 3.61
C ARG A 147 0.35 3.30 3.20
N LEU A 148 0.29 2.58 2.08
CA LEU A 148 1.43 1.90 1.49
C LEU A 148 2.52 2.91 1.16
N MET A 149 2.21 4.04 0.53
CA MET A 149 3.16 5.11 0.24
C MET A 149 3.68 5.85 1.48
N GLY A 150 3.23 5.48 2.69
CA GLY A 150 3.60 6.16 3.93
C GLY A 150 2.93 7.52 4.09
N LEU A 151 1.93 7.83 3.27
CA LEU A 151 1.24 9.11 3.25
C LEU A 151 0.00 9.07 4.14
N GLN A 152 -0.24 10.17 4.83
CA GLN A 152 -1.48 10.44 5.54
C GLN A 152 -2.49 11.07 4.59
N ARG A 153 -3.74 10.63 4.67
CA ARG A 153 -4.85 11.22 3.90
C ARG A 153 -4.98 12.71 4.23
N GLY A 154 -5.21 13.53 3.21
CA GLY A 154 -5.60 14.93 3.37
C GLY A 154 -6.87 15.25 2.60
N VAL A 155 -6.83 16.30 1.79
CA VAL A 155 -7.99 16.78 1.02
C VAL A 155 -8.15 15.95 -0.24
N GLN A 156 -9.40 15.54 -0.50
CA GLN A 156 -9.79 14.75 -1.66
C GLN A 156 -10.53 15.63 -2.67
N GLY A 157 -10.33 15.38 -3.96
CA GLY A 157 -11.07 16.05 -5.03
C GLY A 157 -11.27 15.15 -6.24
N LEU A 158 -12.44 15.26 -6.89
CA LEU A 158 -12.74 14.55 -8.13
C LEU A 158 -12.48 15.46 -9.33
N ILE A 159 -11.71 14.98 -10.30
CA ILE A 159 -11.37 15.69 -11.53
C ILE A 159 -11.84 14.89 -12.74
N ASP A 160 -12.53 15.56 -13.67
CA ASP A 160 -12.77 15.05 -15.04
C ASP A 160 -11.71 15.64 -15.97
N ARG A 161 -10.96 14.78 -16.66
CA ARG A 161 -9.99 15.18 -17.68
C ARG A 161 -10.05 14.23 -18.86
N ALA A 162 -10.35 14.77 -20.04
CA ALA A 162 -10.43 14.03 -21.30
C ALA A 162 -11.39 12.81 -21.23
N GLY A 163 -12.48 12.93 -20.46
CA GLY A 163 -13.47 11.86 -20.29
C GLY A 163 -13.05 10.77 -19.29
N CYS A 164 -11.96 10.98 -18.55
CA CYS A 164 -11.53 10.10 -17.46
C CYS A 164 -11.75 10.80 -16.12
N TYR A 165 -12.24 10.03 -15.16
CA TYR A 165 -12.42 10.50 -13.78
C TYR A 165 -11.22 10.11 -12.92
N TYR A 166 -10.72 11.10 -12.19
CA TYR A 166 -9.60 10.96 -11.29
C TYR A 166 -10.01 11.39 -9.90
N ASP A 167 -9.76 10.53 -8.92
CA ASP A 167 -9.72 10.93 -7.52
C ASP A 167 -8.30 11.42 -7.20
N VAL A 168 -8.18 12.66 -6.75
CA VAL A 168 -6.91 13.30 -6.42
C VAL A 168 -6.84 13.53 -4.92
N GLN A 169 -5.84 12.92 -4.30
CA GLN A 169 -5.59 13.02 -2.88
C GLN A 169 -4.39 13.92 -2.63
N ARG A 170 -4.62 15.06 -1.98
CA ARG A 170 -3.56 15.89 -1.39
C ARG A 170 -3.14 15.28 -0.07
N ALA A 171 -2.24 14.31 -0.15
CA ALA A 171 -1.78 13.53 0.99
C ALA A 171 -0.52 14.14 1.62
N ARG A 172 -0.36 13.98 2.93
CA ARG A 172 0.77 14.52 3.69
C ARG A 172 1.78 13.42 3.98
N ASP A 173 3.05 13.68 3.71
CA ASP A 173 4.15 12.86 4.20
C ASP A 173 4.40 13.20 5.68
N PRO A 174 4.16 12.29 6.63
CA PRO A 174 4.34 12.58 8.05
C PRO A 174 5.82 12.72 8.45
N SER A 175 6.75 12.19 7.65
CA SER A 175 8.19 12.22 7.93
C SER A 175 8.84 13.54 7.57
N THR A 176 8.37 14.19 6.49
CA THR A 176 8.89 15.48 5.99
C THR A 176 7.94 16.64 6.26
N GLY A 177 6.65 16.37 6.46
CA GLY A 177 5.58 17.35 6.56
C GLY A 177 5.07 17.86 5.21
N GLU A 178 5.69 17.46 4.10
CA GLU A 178 5.31 17.88 2.74
C GLU A 178 3.93 17.36 2.35
N THR A 179 3.24 18.11 1.48
CA THR A 179 2.01 17.65 0.83
C THR A 179 2.30 17.26 -0.61
N ARG A 180 1.73 16.15 -1.06
CA ARG A 180 1.87 15.63 -2.42
C ARG A 180 0.50 15.24 -2.95
N GLU A 181 0.28 15.47 -4.24
CA GLU A 181 -0.90 14.98 -4.94
C GLU A 181 -0.67 13.53 -5.37
N VAL A 182 -1.65 12.68 -5.11
CA VAL A 182 -1.69 11.30 -5.59
C VAL A 182 -2.95 11.12 -6.43
N TRP A 183 -2.75 10.71 -7.67
CA TRP A 183 -3.77 10.57 -8.69
C TRP A 183 -4.22 9.11 -8.80
N PHE A 184 -5.53 8.90 -8.64
CA PHE A 184 -6.19 7.62 -8.80
C PHE A 184 -7.18 7.70 -9.95
N ARG A 185 -6.96 6.93 -11.01
CA ARG A 185 -7.93 6.79 -12.10
C ARG A 185 -9.01 5.79 -11.70
N LEU A 186 -10.26 6.22 -11.78
CA LEU A 186 -11.42 5.40 -11.44
C LEU A 186 -11.80 4.51 -12.64
N GLY A 187 -11.66 3.19 -12.50
CA GLY A 187 -12.10 2.16 -13.45
C GLY A 187 -13.36 1.46 -12.95
N GLY A 188 -14.36 1.27 -13.82
CA GLY A 188 -15.72 0.88 -13.41
C GLY A 188 -15.98 -0.61 -13.18
N SER A 189 -16.54 -0.92 -12.01
CA SER A 189 -17.71 -1.81 -11.83
C SER A 189 -18.57 -1.31 -10.65
N GLY A 190 -19.28 -0.20 -10.85
CA GLY A 190 -20.20 0.46 -9.90
C GLY A 190 -20.91 1.62 -10.58
N GLY A 191 -21.95 2.22 -9.99
CA GLY A 191 -22.91 3.17 -10.62
C GLY A 191 -22.34 4.44 -11.31
N LEU A 192 -21.02 4.63 -11.32
CA LEU A 192 -20.26 5.55 -12.16
C LEU A 192 -19.48 4.77 -13.24
N ALA A 193 -20.09 3.74 -13.82
CA ALA A 193 -19.45 2.80 -14.73
C ALA A 193 -19.10 3.53 -16.03
N TYR A 194 -17.86 3.96 -16.15
CA TYR A 194 -17.34 4.46 -17.40
C TYR A 194 -17.18 3.31 -18.40
N THR A 195 -17.95 3.36 -19.48
CA THR A 195 -17.96 2.40 -20.61
C THR A 195 -17.07 2.84 -21.77
N GLY A 196 -16.37 3.97 -21.65
CA GLY A 196 -15.46 4.48 -22.68
C GLY A 196 -14.03 3.95 -22.50
N ARG A 197 -13.26 3.90 -23.58
CA ARG A 197 -11.81 3.76 -23.47
C ARG A 197 -11.26 5.13 -23.07
N CYS A 198 -10.73 5.24 -21.85
CA CYS A 198 -9.76 6.27 -21.55
C CYS A 198 -8.64 6.11 -22.57
N ALA A 199 -8.54 7.02 -23.54
CA ALA A 199 -7.43 7.00 -24.47
C ALA A 199 -6.15 7.15 -23.63
N PRO A 200 -5.13 6.29 -23.79
CA PRO A 200 -3.84 6.56 -23.17
C PRO A 200 -3.41 7.95 -23.61
N ALA A 201 -3.01 8.80 -22.66
CA ALA A 201 -2.32 10.03 -23.01
C ALA A 201 -1.14 9.64 -23.92
N GLY A 202 -1.12 10.21 -25.12
CA GLY A 202 -0.27 9.76 -26.22
C GLY A 202 1.22 9.72 -25.85
N ASN A 203 1.93 8.80 -26.51
CA ASN A 203 3.39 8.83 -26.63
C ASN A 203 3.88 10.17 -27.19
#